data_AF-A0A915D4Q9-F1
#
_entry.id   AF-A0A915D4Q9-F1
#
_cell.length_a   1.000
_cell.length_b   1.000
_cell.length_c   1.000
_cell.angle_alpha   90.00
_cell.angle_beta   90.00
_cell.angle_gamma   90.00
#
_symmetry.space_group_name_H-M   'P 1'
#
loop_
_entity.id
_entity.type
_entity.pdbx_description
1 polymer ?
#
loop_
_entity_poly.entity_id
_entity_poly.type
_entity_poly.pdbx_seq_one_letter_code
_entity_poly.pdbx_strand_id
1 'polypeptide(L)' 'MFFILYGPTDATGAFISSQDVVLWSGDVMEIKNALDSKNSYGFWSSHKKGENLVKGGKTGTNLMDVQMLLLDFS' A
#
# COMPACT_ATOMS: atom_id res chain seq x y z
N MET A 1 -8.13 3.14 -0.25
CA MET A 1 -7.62 3.01 1.12
C MET A 1 -6.10 3.09 1.08
N PHE A 2 -5.48 3.95 1.90
CA PHE A 2 -4.02 4.05 1.99
C PHE A 2 -3.49 3.14 3.11
N PHE A 3 -2.45 2.36 2.82
CA PHE A 3 -1.67 1.59 3.80
C PHE A 3 -0.35 2.30 4.05
N ILE A 4 -0.03 2.60 5.29
CA ILE A 4 1.24 3.24 5.63
C ILE A 4 2.28 2.16 5.80
N LEU A 5 3.43 2.33 5.14
CA LEU A 5 4.55 1.41 5.23
C LEU A 5 5.55 2.01 6.22
N TYR A 6 5.42 1.70 7.51
CA TYR A 6 6.47 2.03 8.48
C TYR A 6 7.62 1.05 8.37
N GLY A 7 8.79 1.56 7.99
CA GLY A 7 10.01 0.77 7.94
C GLY A 7 11.16 1.50 7.26
N PRO A 8 12.34 0.86 7.13
CA PRO A 8 13.48 1.37 6.36
C PRO A 8 13.21 1.24 4.85
N THR A 9 12.14 1.88 4.38
CA THR A 9 11.68 1.81 2.98
C THR A 9 11.64 3.19 2.37
N ASP A 10 11.75 3.27 1.03
CA ASP A 10 11.65 4.53 0.28
C ASP A 10 10.20 4.96 0.01
N ALA A 11 9.23 4.11 0.37
CA ALA A 11 7.81 4.37 0.30
C ALA A 11 7.27 4.92 1.63
N THR A 12 6.46 5.96 1.55
CA THR A 12 5.69 6.53 2.67
C THR A 12 4.37 5.79 2.88
N GLY A 13 3.89 5.08 1.85
CA GLY A 13 2.71 4.25 1.94
C GLY A 13 2.41 3.54 0.62
N ALA A 14 1.22 2.98 0.54
CA ALA A 14 0.63 2.40 -0.66
C ALA A 14 -0.86 2.77 -0.71
N PHE A 15 -1.49 2.68 -1.88
CA PHE A 15 -2.94 2.82 -1.99
C PHE A 15 -3.58 1.63 -2.69
N ILE A 16 -4.85 1.39 -2.36
CA ILE A 16 -5.70 0.42 -3.04
C ILE A 16 -7.04 1.06 -3.43
N SER A 17 -7.51 0.73 -4.62
CA SER A 17 -8.80 1.12 -5.19
C SER A 17 -9.70 -0.10 -5.38
N SER A 18 -10.99 0.12 -5.62
CA SER A 18 -11.93 -0.96 -5.94
C SER A 18 -11.52 -1.74 -7.20
N GLN A 19 -10.92 -1.07 -8.19
CA GLN A 19 -10.45 -1.70 -9.41
C GLN A 19 -9.31 -2.69 -9.13
N ASP A 20 -8.42 -2.40 -8.18
CA ASP A 20 -7.36 -3.32 -7.77
C ASP A 20 -7.92 -4.61 -7.16
N VAL A 21 -9.04 -4.51 -6.45
CA VAL A 21 -9.74 -5.65 -5.84
C VAL A 21 -10.52 -6.44 -6.89
N VAL A 22 -11.23 -5.76 -7.80
CA VAL A 22 -12.03 -6.41 -8.86
C VAL A 22 -11.13 -7.11 -9.89
N LEU A 23 -10.01 -6.48 -10.25
CA LEU A 23 -9.01 -7.04 -11.17
C LEU A 23 -8.02 -7.97 -10.46
N TRP A 24 -8.20 -8.22 -9.17
CA TRP A 24 -7.32 -9.10 -8.41
C TRP A 24 -7.44 -10.53 -8.92
N SER A 25 -6.41 -10.97 -9.64
CA SER A 25 -6.26 -12.35 -10.11
C SER A 25 -5.21 -13.14 -9.31
N GLY A 26 -4.68 -12.55 -8.24
CA GLY A 26 -3.63 -13.14 -7.41
C GLY A 26 -4.17 -14.09 -6.34
N ASP A 27 -3.27 -14.79 -5.64
CA ASP A 27 -3.66 -15.69 -4.55
C ASP A 27 -3.89 -14.88 -3.26
N VAL A 28 -5.03 -15.09 -2.60
CA VAL A 28 -5.34 -14.51 -1.29
C VAL A 28 -4.32 -14.97 -0.24
N MET A 29 -3.71 -16.16 -0.41
CA MET A 29 -2.61 -16.60 0.43
C MET A 29 -1.38 -15.70 0.33
N GLU A 30 -1.08 -15.07 -0.81
CA GLU A 30 0.05 -14.15 -0.91
C GLU A 30 -0.13 -12.93 -0.01
N ILE A 31 -1.35 -12.38 0.01
CA ILE A 31 -1.71 -11.26 0.90
C ILE A 31 -1.58 -11.70 2.37
N LYS A 32 -2.12 -12.88 2.70
CA LYS A 32 -2.06 -13.41 4.06
C LYS A 32 -0.63 -13.67 4.51
N ASN A 33 0.19 -14.29 3.67
CA ASN A 33 1.60 -14.53 3.94
C ASN A 33 2.36 -13.22 4.15
N ALA A 34 2.11 -12.20 3.33
CA ALA A 34 2.73 -10.89 3.50
C ALA A 34 2.32 -10.20 4.81
N LEU A 35 1.08 -10.38 5.27
CA LEU A 35 0.62 -9.90 6.57
C LEU A 35 1.29 -10.66 7.72
N ASP A 36 1.27 -11.99 7.67
CA ASP A 36 1.84 -12.86 8.71
C ASP A 36 3.37 -12.66 8.83
N SER A 37 4.05 -12.46 7.70
CA SER A 37 5.49 -12.20 7.65
C SER A 37 5.86 -10.73 7.86
N LYS A 38 4.90 -9.84 8.11
CA LYS A 38 5.09 -8.39 8.24
C LYS A 38 5.83 -7.75 7.05
N ASN A 39 5.65 -8.29 5.84
CA ASN A 39 6.33 -7.87 4.61
C ASN A 39 5.36 -7.18 3.63
N SER A 40 4.62 -6.19 4.12
CA SER A 40 3.72 -5.39 3.28
C SER A 40 4.47 -4.66 2.17
N TYR A 41 5.67 -4.14 2.44
CA TYR A 41 6.48 -3.46 1.42
C TYR A 41 6.85 -4.38 0.25
N GLY A 42 7.28 -5.62 0.50
CA GLY A 42 7.61 -6.58 -0.55
C GLY A 42 6.41 -6.96 -1.41
N PHE A 43 5.24 -7.12 -0.78
CA PHE A 43 3.98 -7.32 -1.48
C PHE A 43 3.66 -6.15 -2.41
N TRP A 44 3.62 -4.92 -1.89
CA TRP A 44 3.28 -3.74 -2.67
C TRP A 44 4.31 -3.42 -3.76
N SER A 45 5.59 -3.75 -3.53
CA SER A 45 6.64 -3.62 -4.56
C SER A 45 6.44 -4.58 -5.72
N SER A 46 5.88 -5.75 -5.46
CA SER A 46 5.63 -6.78 -6.49
C SER A 46 4.28 -6.58 -7.17
N HIS A 47 3.25 -6.23 -6.40
CA HIS A 47 1.90 -5.98 -6.89
C HIS A 47 1.89 -4.81 -7.85
N LYS A 48 1.35 -5.02 -9.06
CA LYS A 48 1.39 -4.05 -10.17
C LYS A 48 2.78 -3.42 -10.37
N LYS A 49 3.84 -4.21 -10.13
CA LYS A 49 5.24 -3.73 -10.24
C LYS A 49 5.53 -2.46 -9.41
N GLY A 50 4.84 -2.27 -8.29
CA GLY A 50 5.06 -1.13 -7.40
C GLY A 50 4.30 0.15 -7.77
N GLU A 51 3.42 0.14 -8.77
CA GLU A 51 2.64 1.32 -9.18
C GLU A 51 1.81 1.92 -8.04
N ASN A 52 1.38 1.09 -7.10
CA ASN A 52 0.56 1.51 -5.97
C ASN A 52 1.38 2.00 -4.77
N LEU A 53 2.71 1.99 -4.84
CA LEU A 53 3.58 2.56 -3.80
C LEU A 53 3.61 4.08 -3.90
N VAL A 54 3.33 4.74 -2.79
CA VAL A 54 3.49 6.19 -2.63
C VAL A 54 4.88 6.45 -2.09
N LYS A 55 5.78 6.93 -2.95
CA LYS A 55 7.13 7.35 -2.57
C LYS A 55 7.15 8.83 -2.23
N GLY A 56 7.01 9.16 -0.95
CA GLY A 56 7.25 10.50 -0.44
C GLY A 56 8.73 10.68 -0.11
N GLY A 57 9.34 11.74 -0.62
CA GLY A 57 10.68 12.15 -0.21
C GLY A 57 10.70 12.68 1.23
N LYS A 58 11.87 13.12 1.69
CA LYS A 58 12.00 13.78 3.02
C LYS A 58 11.15 15.06 3.03
N THR A 59 10.05 15.06 3.78
CA THR A 59 9.13 16.19 3.93
C THR A 59 9.61 17.26 4.91
N GLY A 60 10.69 16.99 5.66
CA GLY A 60 11.24 17.92 6.66
C GLY A 60 10.35 18.11 7.91
N THR A 61 9.26 17.36 8.01
CA THR A 61 8.33 17.37 9.15
C THR A 61 7.77 15.96 9.35
N ASN A 62 7.50 15.58 10.60
CA ASN A 62 6.88 14.29 10.91
C ASN A 62 5.51 14.54 11.56
N LEU A 63 4.45 14.41 10.78
CA LEU A 63 3.07 14.57 11.22
C LEU A 63 2.35 13.22 11.28
N MET A 64 2.96 12.21 11.93
CA MET A 64 2.36 10.89 12.15
C MET A 64 1.63 10.34 10.91
N ASP A 65 0.57 9.56 11.14
CA ASP A 65 -0.15 8.81 10.13
C ASP A 65 -1.41 9.48 9.65
N VAL A 66 -1.57 9.49 8.33
CA VAL A 66 -2.81 9.91 7.67
C VAL A 66 -3.35 8.75 6.86
N GLN A 67 -4.52 8.25 7.27
CA GLN A 67 -5.29 7.28 6.47
C GLN A 67 -6.45 8.01 5.79
N MET A 68 -6.51 7.91 4.45
CA MET A 68 -7.59 8.47 3.65
C MET A 68 -8.41 7.38 2.98
N LEU A 69 -9.74 7.58 2.96
CA LEU A 69 -10.70 6.80 2.21
C LEU A 69 -11.50 7.76 1.32
N LEU A 70 -11.35 7.60 0.00
CA LEU A 70 -12.17 8.31 -0.97
C LEU A 70 -13.34 7.42 -1.36
N LEU A 71 -14.56 7.93 -1.21
CA LEU A 71 -15.79 7.28 -1.62
C LEU A 71 -16.41 8.10 -2.76
N ASP A 72 -16.73 7.43 -3.85
CA ASP A 72 -17.47 8.00 -4.97
C ASP A 72 -18.83 7.31 -5.04
N PHE A 73 -19.90 8.10 -5.11
CA PHE A 73 -21.30 7.65 -5.12
C PHE A 73 -22.01 8.04 -6.43
N SER A 74 -21.24 8.48 -7.44
CA SER A 74 -21.77 8.90 -8.74
C SER A 74 -22.36 7.77 -9.58
#